data_AF-A0A7X9DFZ4-F1
#
_entry.id   AF-A0A7X9DFZ4-F1
#
_cell.length_a   1.000
_cell.length_b   1.000
_cell.length_c   1.000
_cell.angle_alpha   90.00
_cell.angle_beta   90.00
_cell.angle_gamma   90.00
#
_symmetry.space_group_name_H-M   'P 1'
#
loop_
_entity.id
_entity.type
_entity.pdbx_description
1 polymer ?
#
loop_
_entity_poly.entity_id
_entity_poly.type
_entity_poly.pdbx_seq_one_letter_code
_entity_poly.pdbx_strand_id
1 'polypeptide(L)'
;MECKRCGTCCNDVRLAESPEMLKKAYEYWLRMPSVDPKFSEIYLIYPMLTFIYENQSEDLPYHYSCKHFTRDSNGLGVCSIYEIRPRMCRDFPYYEGVELAPEDNVSPYQGCGYNE
;
A
#
# COMPACT_ATOMS: atom_id res chain seq x y z
N MET A 1 -8.99 -12.06 9.92
CA MET A 1 -8.06 -11.29 10.78
C MET A 1 -8.17 -9.84 10.36
N GLU A 2 -9.03 -9.07 11.02
CA GLU A 2 -9.28 -7.67 10.68
C GLU A 2 -7.95 -6.89 10.67
N CYS A 3 -7.78 -6.02 9.67
CA CYS A 3 -6.67 -5.07 9.68
C CYS A 3 -6.75 -4.32 11.02
N LYS A 4 -5.67 -4.30 11.82
CA LYS A 4 -5.58 -3.57 13.11
C LYS A 4 -5.87 -2.06 13.00
N ARG A 5 -6.15 -1.57 11.78
CA ARG A 5 -5.78 -0.25 11.27
C ARG A 5 -6.92 0.47 10.55
N CYS A 6 -8.17 0.10 10.81
CA CYS A 6 -9.38 0.82 10.36
C CYS A 6 -9.43 1.19 8.86
N GLY A 7 -8.61 0.55 8.01
CA GLY A 7 -8.48 0.78 6.57
C GLY A 7 -7.76 2.06 6.15
N THR A 8 -7.15 2.83 7.07
CA THR A 8 -6.53 4.13 6.73
C THR A 8 -5.42 4.02 5.68
N CYS A 9 -4.56 3.01 5.78
CA CYS A 9 -3.51 2.76 4.80
C CYS A 9 -4.04 2.38 3.41
N CYS A 10 -5.30 1.98 3.29
CA CYS A 10 -5.96 1.73 2.01
C CYS A 10 -6.75 2.95 1.52
N ASN A 11 -7.21 3.80 2.44
CA ASN A 11 -7.89 5.05 2.10
C ASN A 11 -6.91 6.13 1.60
N ASP A 12 -5.71 6.17 2.18
CA ASP A 12 -4.66 7.16 1.88
C ASP A 12 -3.30 6.48 1.70
N VAL A 13 -3.13 5.60 0.71
CA VAL A 13 -1.83 4.97 0.38
C VAL A 13 -0.83 6.06 -0.04
N ARG A 14 0.25 6.25 0.73
CA ARG A 14 1.31 7.23 0.43
C ARG A 14 2.52 6.55 -0.16
N LEU A 15 3.03 7.06 -1.28
CA LEU A 15 4.18 6.50 -1.99
C LEU A 15 5.16 7.60 -2.42
N ALA A 16 6.41 7.19 -2.68
CA ALA A 16 7.42 8.05 -3.28
C ALA A 16 7.24 8.17 -4.80
N GLU A 17 6.55 7.20 -5.43
CA GLU A 17 6.41 7.09 -6.86
C GLU A 17 5.16 7.79 -7.40
N SER A 18 5.33 8.53 -8.50
CA SER A 18 4.24 9.17 -9.22
C SER A 18 3.35 8.18 -9.97
N PRO A 19 2.12 8.57 -10.35
CA PRO A 19 1.21 7.71 -11.11
C PRO A 19 1.83 7.24 -12.44
N GLU A 20 2.60 8.09 -13.10
CA GLU A 20 3.29 7.79 -14.36
C GLU A 20 4.41 6.78 -14.16
N MET A 21 5.17 6.90 -13.07
CA MET A 21 6.24 5.94 -12.73
C MET A 21 5.65 4.56 -12.43
N LEU A 22 4.62 4.50 -11.58
CA LEU A 22 3.92 3.26 -11.25
C LEU A 22 3.34 2.59 -12.51
N LYS A 23 2.68 3.38 -13.37
CA LYS A 23 2.13 2.89 -14.65
C LYS A 23 3.21 2.28 -15.54
N LYS A 24 4.32 2.99 -15.75
CA LYS A 24 5.43 2.52 -16.60
C LYS A 24 6.04 1.23 -16.04
N ALA A 25 6.25 1.16 -14.74
CA ALA A 25 6.80 -0.03 -14.10
C ALA A 25 5.84 -1.23 -14.24
N TYR A 26 4.54 -1.02 -14.03
CA TYR A 26 3.52 -2.05 -14.22
C TYR A 26 3.44 -2.54 -15.67
N GLU A 27 3.43 -1.62 -16.64
CA GLU A 27 3.42 -1.97 -18.07
C GLU A 27 4.69 -2.70 -18.50
N TYR A 28 5.83 -2.36 -17.92
CA TYR A 28 7.08 -3.09 -18.12
C TYR A 28 6.96 -4.52 -17.59
N TRP A 29 6.48 -4.69 -16.35
CA TRP A 29 6.26 -6.00 -15.74
C TRP A 29 5.34 -6.90 -16.57
N LEU A 30 4.23 -6.37 -17.09
CA LEU A 30 3.31 -7.10 -17.96
C LEU A 30 3.98 -7.67 -19.23
N ARG A 31 5.08 -7.07 -19.68
CA ARG A 31 5.83 -7.48 -20.87
C ARG A 31 7.01 -8.39 -20.54
N MET A 32 7.31 -8.62 -19.27
CA MET A 32 8.42 -9.46 -18.87
C MET A 32 8.12 -10.93 -19.21
N PRO A 33 9.07 -11.64 -19.84
CA PRO A 33 8.86 -13.04 -20.23
C PRO A 33 8.83 -14.00 -19.02
N SER A 34 9.30 -13.55 -17.87
CA SER A 34 9.35 -14.30 -16.62
C SER A 34 9.31 -13.33 -15.44
N VAL A 35 8.78 -13.78 -14.30
CA VAL A 35 8.76 -12.99 -13.06
C VAL A 35 10.20 -12.80 -12.58
N ASP A 36 10.68 -11.55 -12.53
CA ASP A 36 11.93 -11.22 -11.86
C ASP A 36 11.68 -11.16 -10.34
N PRO A 37 12.34 -12.01 -9.53
CA PRO A 37 12.16 -12.01 -8.08
C PRO A 37 12.62 -10.71 -7.40
N LYS A 38 13.37 -9.85 -8.10
CA LYS A 38 13.78 -8.52 -7.61
C LYS A 38 12.80 -7.41 -7.98
N PHE A 39 11.77 -7.71 -8.78
CA PHE A 39 10.79 -6.72 -9.15
C PHE A 39 9.94 -6.36 -7.94
N SER A 40 9.96 -5.08 -7.54
CA SER A 40 9.25 -4.64 -6.34
C SER A 40 7.75 -4.84 -6.49
N GLU A 41 7.13 -5.51 -5.51
CA GLU A 41 5.69 -5.75 -5.47
C GLU A 41 4.88 -4.43 -5.47
N ILE A 42 5.50 -3.28 -5.14
CA ILE A 42 4.81 -1.99 -5.12
C ILE A 42 4.28 -1.57 -6.49
N TYR A 43 4.96 -1.98 -7.56
CA TYR A 43 4.52 -1.68 -8.92
C TYR A 43 3.35 -2.56 -9.35
N LEU A 44 3.17 -3.72 -8.69
CA LEU A 44 2.08 -4.65 -9.00
C LEU A 44 0.74 -4.16 -8.46
N ILE A 45 0.75 -3.30 -7.44
CA ILE A 45 -0.49 -2.74 -6.88
C ILE A 45 -1.01 -1.55 -7.68
N TYR A 46 -0.27 -1.04 -8.67
CA TYR A 46 -0.71 0.10 -9.51
C TYR A 46 -2.16 -0.01 -10.01
N PRO A 47 -2.63 -1.14 -10.57
CA PRO A 47 -4.02 -1.27 -11.05
C PRO A 47 -5.07 -1.09 -9.95
N MET A 48 -4.68 -1.31 -8.69
CA MET A 48 -5.53 -1.19 -7.52
C MET A 48 -5.59 0.24 -6.98
N LEU A 49 -4.73 1.14 -7.45
CA LEU A 49 -4.61 2.50 -6.96
C LEU A 49 -5.42 3.50 -7.81
N THR A 50 -5.97 4.49 -7.14
CA THR A 50 -6.57 5.70 -7.71
C THR A 50 -5.82 6.88 -7.13
N PHE A 51 -5.12 7.62 -7.98
CA PHE A 51 -4.40 8.84 -7.56
C PHE A 51 -5.38 9.89 -7.03
N ILE A 52 -5.01 10.55 -5.93
CA ILE A 52 -5.81 11.61 -5.31
C ILE A 52 -5.12 12.95 -5.47
N TYR A 53 -3.91 13.11 -4.94
CA TYR A 53 -3.14 14.35 -5.04
C TYR A 53 -1.64 14.10 -4.77
N GLU A 54 -0.83 15.13 -5.05
CA GLU A 54 0.59 15.20 -4.72
C GLU A 54 0.82 16.35 -3.73
N ASN A 55 1.65 16.12 -2.72
CA ASN A 55 2.12 17.14 -1.79
C ASN A 55 3.64 16.99 -1.55
N GLN A 56 4.42 17.83 -2.22
CA GLN A 56 5.89 17.77 -2.18
C GLN A 56 6.53 18.15 -0.83
N SER A 57 5.73 18.60 0.14
CA SER A 57 6.22 18.85 1.51
C SER A 57 6.30 17.59 2.37
N GLU A 58 5.78 16.44 1.90
CA GLU A 58 5.78 15.16 2.59
C GLU A 58 6.86 14.22 2.02
N ASP A 59 7.46 13.37 2.87
CA ASP A 59 8.49 12.39 2.46
C ASP A 59 7.98 11.37 1.43
N LEU A 60 6.68 11.03 1.51
CA LEU A 60 5.95 10.20 0.56
C LEU A 60 4.87 11.08 -0.10
N PRO A 61 5.22 11.85 -1.13
CA PRO A 61 4.40 12.97 -1.60
C PRO A 61 3.18 12.55 -2.43
N TYR A 62 3.11 11.32 -2.91
CA TYR A 62 2.01 10.88 -3.78
C TYR A 62 0.97 10.10 -3.00
N HIS A 63 -0.26 10.62 -2.99
CA HIS A 63 -1.39 10.05 -2.26
C HIS A 63 -2.35 9.34 -3.21
N TYR A 64 -2.71 8.12 -2.83
CA TYR A 64 -3.61 7.25 -3.58
C TYR A 64 -4.69 6.69 -2.66
N SER A 65 -5.85 6.36 -3.21
CA SER A 65 -6.80 5.46 -2.56
C SER A 65 -6.76 4.09 -3.25
N CYS A 66 -6.96 3.03 -2.48
CA CYS A 66 -7.15 1.69 -3.01
C CYS A 66 -8.59 1.52 -3.50
N LYS A 67 -8.78 1.03 -4.73
CA LYS A 67 -10.09 0.72 -5.33
C LYS A 67 -10.87 -0.35 -4.57
N HIS A 68 -10.18 -1.16 -3.76
CA HIS A 68 -10.78 -2.20 -2.93
C HIS A 68 -11.02 -1.76 -1.48
N PHE A 69 -10.72 -0.50 -1.14
CA PHE A 69 -11.11 0.08 0.12
C PHE A 69 -12.64 0.26 0.15
N THR A 70 -13.26 -0.21 1.21
CA THR A 70 -14.66 0.06 1.52
C THR A 70 -14.82 0.29 3.01
N ARG A 71 -16.02 0.71 3.44
CA ARG A 71 -16.38 0.79 4.85
C ARG A 71 -17.47 -0.21 5.15
N ASP A 72 -17.39 -0.85 6.31
CA ASP A 72 -18.44 -1.73 6.81
C ASP A 72 -19.62 -0.93 7.39
N SER A 73 -20.61 -1.63 7.93
CA SER A 73 -21.81 -1.02 8.54
C SER A 73 -21.52 -0.16 9.77
N ASN A 74 -20.35 -0.34 10.41
CA ASN A 74 -19.91 0.44 11.57
C ASN A 74 -18.99 1.61 11.15
N GLY A 75 -18.77 1.79 9.85
CA GLY A 75 -17.87 2.80 9.31
C GLY A 75 -16.39 2.42 9.36
N LEU A 76 -16.05 1.18 9.75
CA LEU A 76 -14.69 0.68 9.80
C LEU A 76 -14.19 0.43 8.37
N GLY A 77 -13.01 0.94 8.04
CA GLY A 77 -12.41 0.69 6.74
C GLY A 77 -11.91 -0.75 6.61
N VAL A 78 -12.34 -1.43 5.55
CA VAL A 78 -12.03 -2.83 5.28
C VAL A 78 -11.61 -3.03 3.82
N CYS A 79 -10.92 -4.14 3.55
CA CYS A 79 -10.53 -4.53 2.20
C CYS A 79 -11.58 -5.47 1.60
N SER A 80 -12.21 -5.09 0.49
CA SER A 80 -13.25 -5.90 -0.17
C SER A 80 -12.73 -7.20 -0.79
N ILE A 81 -11.41 -7.32 -0.96
CA ILE A 81 -10.74 -8.52 -1.48
C ILE A 81 -9.86 -9.20 -0.42
N TYR A 82 -10.24 -9.09 0.86
CA TYR A 82 -9.46 -9.55 2.01
C TYR A 82 -8.76 -10.91 1.81
N GLU A 83 -9.49 -11.93 1.35
CA GLU A 83 -8.99 -13.31 1.18
C GLU A 83 -7.92 -13.44 0.08
N ILE A 84 -8.00 -12.61 -0.96
CA ILE A 84 -7.13 -12.67 -2.13
C ILE A 84 -6.20 -11.45 -2.24
N ARG A 85 -6.11 -10.65 -1.19
CA ARG A 85 -5.27 -9.45 -1.19
C ARG A 85 -3.80 -9.80 -1.47
N PRO A 86 -3.06 -8.93 -2.18
CA PRO A 86 -1.63 -9.15 -2.49
C PRO A 86 -0.78 -9.34 -1.23
N ARG A 87 0.37 -10.01 -1.41
CA ARG A 87 1.31 -10.34 -0.34
C ARG A 87 1.77 -9.11 0.44
N MET A 88 2.24 -8.07 -0.24
CA MET A 88 2.50 -6.76 0.36
C MET A 88 1.43 -6.27 1.35
N CYS A 89 0.14 -6.34 0.97
CA CYS A 89 -0.94 -5.87 1.85
C CYS A 89 -1.28 -6.85 2.98
N ARG A 90 -1.03 -8.16 2.75
CA ARG A 90 -1.30 -9.22 3.71
C ARG A 90 -0.25 -9.28 4.81
N ASP A 91 0.99 -9.09 4.42
CA ASP A 91 2.16 -9.31 5.26
C ASP A 91 2.56 -7.99 5.95
N PHE A 92 1.97 -6.85 5.56
CA PHE A 92 2.14 -5.58 6.26
C PHE A 92 1.92 -5.73 7.78
N PRO A 93 2.84 -5.21 8.62
CA PRO A 93 4.04 -4.44 8.27
C PRO A 93 5.31 -5.26 8.04
N TYR A 94 5.24 -6.56 8.26
CA TYR A 94 6.37 -7.47 8.27
C TYR A 94 6.61 -8.01 6.86
N TYR A 95 7.19 -7.17 6.02
CA TYR A 95 7.68 -7.60 4.72
C TYR A 95 8.89 -8.53 4.87
N GLU A 96 9.03 -9.52 4.00
CA GLU A 96 10.21 -10.41 3.99
C GLU A 96 11.50 -9.57 3.92
N GLY A 97 12.34 -9.68 4.97
CA GLY A 97 13.65 -9.03 5.02
C GLY A 97 13.66 -7.59 5.55
N VAL A 98 12.53 -7.04 6.02
CA VAL A 98 12.49 -5.74 6.70
C VAL A 98 12.54 -5.96 8.22
N GLU A 99 13.70 -5.69 8.82
CA GLU A 99 13.83 -5.51 10.27
C GLU A 99 13.56 -4.05 10.61
N LEU A 100 12.44 -3.77 11.28
CA LEU A 100 12.13 -2.44 11.79
C LEU A 100 12.87 -2.24 13.11
N ALA A 101 13.54 -1.10 13.29
CA ALA A 101 14.12 -0.78 14.59
C ALA A 101 12.98 -0.63 15.63
N PRO A 102 13.22 -0.98 16.91
CA PRO A 102 12.20 -0.85 17.97
C PRO A 102 11.59 0.56 18.08
N GLU A 103 12.36 1.58 17.73
CA GLU A 103 12.00 2.99 17.71
C GLU A 103 11.31 3.48 16.43
N ASP A 104 11.27 2.68 15.36
CA ASP A 104 10.70 3.08 14.09
C ASP A 104 9.17 2.96 14.11
N ASN A 105 8.49 4.06 13.78
CA ASN A 105 7.07 4.02 13.46
C ASN A 105 6.89 3.22 12.17
N VAL A 106 6.32 2.04 12.32
CA VAL A 106 5.94 1.12 11.25
C VAL A 106 4.97 1.74 10.23
N SER A 107 4.25 2.79 10.66
CA SER A 107 3.23 3.51 9.94
C SER A 107 3.47 5.01 9.97
N PRO A 108 3.36 5.72 8.83
CA PRO A 108 3.36 7.18 8.82
C PRO A 108 2.04 7.79 9.33
N TYR A 109 0.95 7.01 9.45
CA TYR A 109 -0.33 7.52 9.91
C TYR A 109 -0.39 7.59 11.43
N GLN A 110 -0.74 8.78 11.94
CA GLN A 110 -1.05 9.00 13.35
C GLN A 110 -2.20 8.10 13.83
N GLY A 111 -2.07 7.53 15.02
CA GLY A 111 -3.10 6.64 15.62
C GLY A 111 -3.17 5.25 14.98
N CYS A 112 -2.12 4.85 14.25
CA CYS A 112 -2.04 3.51 13.68
C CYS A 112 -1.69 2.48 14.77
N GLY A 113 -2.57 1.49 14.99
CA GLY A 113 -2.33 0.39 15.95
C GLY A 113 -1.20 -0.59 15.60
N TYR A 114 -0.45 -0.35 14.51
CA TYR A 114 0.85 -1.01 14.25
C TYR A 114 2.04 -0.26 14.84
N ASN A 115 1.84 0.95 15.37
CA ASN A 115 2.84 1.72 16.12
C ASN A 115 2.62 1.61 17.66
N GLU A 116 1.72 0.72 18.09
CA GLU A 116 1.43 0.37 19.49
C GLU A 116 2.02 -1.01 19.82
#